data_AF-A0A2K6DRC4-F1
#
_entry.id   AF-A0A2K6DRC4-F1
#
_cell.length_a   1.000
_cell.length_b   1.000
_cell.length_c   1.000
_cell.angle_alpha   90.00
_cell.angle_beta   90.00
_cell.angle_gamma   90.00
#
_symmetry.space_group_name_H-M   'P 1'
#
loop_
_entity.id
_entity.type
_entity.pdbx_description
1 polymer ?
#
loop_
_entity_poly.entity_id
_entity_poly.type
_entity_poly.pdbx_seq_one_letter_code
_entity_poly.pdbx_strand_id
1 'polypeptide(L)'
;MQAARGSLANHTSIAELMKDVTTSEDFFDKLTVEQEFMSGIDIDKVNNYTEDCIAQKHSLIKVLRLVCLQSVFLEYYKREILQTYGFEHMLTLHNLEKAGLLKPQTGGRNNYPTIRKTLALWMDDVKEQNPKDISYMYSGYALLSVRLAQLVSRPGWRSIDEVLCILPGPHFEEPQPLPTGLQKKRQPGENRVTLIFFLGGITFAEIAAMRFLS
;
A
#
# COMPACT_ATOMS: atom_id res chain seq x y z
N MET A 1 -27.06 -27.62 3.53
CA MET A 1 -25.83 -28.38 3.87
C MET A 1 -24.93 -28.64 2.65
N GLN A 2 -25.44 -29.12 1.51
CA GLN A 2 -24.60 -29.43 0.34
C GLN A 2 -23.86 -28.21 -0.24
N ALA A 3 -24.51 -27.04 -0.31
CA ALA A 3 -23.86 -25.79 -0.75
C ALA A 3 -22.68 -25.36 0.16
N ALA A 4 -22.82 -25.50 1.48
CA ALA A 4 -21.74 -25.20 2.43
C ALA A 4 -20.55 -26.16 2.28
N ARG A 5 -20.81 -27.44 2.02
CA ARG A 5 -19.74 -28.43 1.74
C ARG A 5 -19.00 -28.11 0.45
N GLY A 6 -19.73 -27.70 -0.60
CA GLY A 6 -19.12 -27.23 -1.85
C GLY A 6 -18.25 -25.99 -1.65
N SER A 7 -18.74 -24.99 -0.91
CA SER A 7 -17.97 -23.79 -0.57
C SER A 7 -16.69 -24.12 0.22
N LEU A 8 -16.77 -25.01 1.22
CA LEU A 8 -15.61 -25.44 1.98
C LEU A 8 -14.57 -26.12 1.08
N ALA A 9 -14.99 -27.09 0.25
CA ALA A 9 -14.08 -27.78 -0.66
C ALA A 9 -13.35 -26.80 -1.59
N ASN A 10 -14.08 -25.84 -2.16
CA ASN A 10 -13.50 -24.82 -3.02
C ASN A 10 -12.44 -23.98 -2.29
N HIS A 11 -12.75 -23.50 -1.08
CA HIS A 11 -11.80 -22.68 -0.32
C HIS A 11 -10.60 -23.46 0.22
N THR A 12 -10.77 -24.74 0.56
CA THR A 12 -9.65 -25.62 0.92
C THR A 12 -8.68 -25.75 -0.26
N SER A 13 -9.18 -26.04 -1.46
CA SER A 13 -8.32 -26.15 -2.65
C SER A 13 -7.64 -24.84 -3.00
N ILE A 14 -8.33 -23.70 -2.89
CA ILE A 14 -7.70 -22.38 -3.11
C ILE A 14 -6.59 -22.14 -2.08
N ALA A 15 -6.82 -22.47 -0.80
CA ALA A 15 -5.83 -22.28 0.24
C ALA A 15 -4.58 -23.16 0.03
N GLU A 16 -4.74 -24.39 -0.46
CA GLU A 16 -3.63 -25.27 -0.83
C GLU A 16 -2.80 -24.67 -1.98
N LEU A 17 -3.46 -24.20 -3.04
CA LEU A 17 -2.77 -23.54 -4.16
C LEU A 17 -2.03 -22.26 -3.74
N MET A 18 -2.62 -21.48 -2.82
CA MET A 18 -1.95 -20.30 -2.27
C MET A 18 -0.75 -20.69 -1.41
N LYS A 19 -0.88 -21.76 -0.61
CA LYS A 19 0.17 -22.27 0.26
C LYS A 19 1.42 -22.61 -0.55
N ASP A 20 1.27 -23.34 -1.65
CA ASP A 20 2.38 -23.74 -2.53
C ASP A 20 3.23 -22.54 -2.99
N VAL A 21 2.59 -21.40 -3.29
CA VAL A 21 3.28 -20.16 -3.66
C VAL A 21 3.91 -19.49 -2.43
N THR A 22 3.15 -19.33 -1.34
CA THR A 22 3.59 -18.58 -0.14
C THR A 22 4.67 -19.28 0.68
N THR A 23 4.90 -20.58 0.45
CA THR A 23 5.99 -21.34 1.10
C THR A 23 7.24 -21.47 0.24
N SER A 24 7.27 -20.85 -0.96
CA SER A 24 8.45 -20.87 -1.82
C SER A 24 9.53 -19.89 -1.35
N GLU A 25 10.80 -20.23 -1.59
CA GLU A 25 11.95 -19.37 -1.26
C GLU A 25 11.84 -18.01 -1.97
N ASP A 26 11.49 -17.99 -3.26
CA ASP A 26 11.28 -16.75 -4.02
C ASP A 26 10.21 -15.84 -3.40
N PHE A 27 9.15 -16.42 -2.82
CA PHE A 27 8.14 -15.64 -2.13
C PHE A 27 8.67 -15.02 -0.84
N PHE A 28 9.42 -15.79 -0.03
CA PHE A 28 10.02 -15.31 1.21
C PHE A 28 11.06 -14.21 0.96
N ASP A 29 11.94 -14.37 -0.03
CA ASP A 29 12.93 -13.36 -0.39
C ASP A 29 12.26 -12.06 -0.85
N LYS A 30 11.26 -12.18 -1.73
CA LYS A 30 10.47 -11.02 -2.17
C LYS A 30 9.80 -10.31 -1.02
N LEU A 31 9.14 -11.05 -0.13
CA LEU A 31 8.43 -10.48 1.01
C LEU A 31 9.40 -9.77 1.97
N THR A 32 10.58 -10.35 2.19
CA THR A 32 11.64 -9.75 3.01
C THR A 32 12.05 -8.39 2.44
N VAL A 33 12.34 -8.33 1.13
CA VAL A 33 12.69 -7.07 0.46
C VAL A 33 11.54 -6.04 0.52
N GLU A 34 10.29 -6.47 0.30
CA GLU A 34 9.13 -5.57 0.41
C GLU A 34 9.03 -4.97 1.83
N GLN A 35 9.25 -5.77 2.88
CA GLN A 35 9.22 -5.35 4.27
C GLN A 35 10.38 -4.42 4.65
N GLU A 36 11.60 -4.70 4.17
CA GLU A 36 12.76 -3.82 4.32
C GLU A 36 12.48 -2.43 3.74
N PHE A 37 11.95 -2.36 2.52
CA PHE A 37 11.61 -1.08 1.90
C PHE A 37 10.51 -0.34 2.65
N MET A 38 9.43 -1.03 3.05
CA MET A 38 8.33 -0.42 3.80
C MET A 38 8.77 0.08 5.19
N SER A 39 9.71 -0.61 5.84
CA SER A 39 10.32 -0.18 7.10
C SER A 39 11.42 0.88 6.93
N GLY A 40 11.83 1.16 5.69
CA GLY A 40 12.79 2.21 5.33
C GLY A 40 14.26 1.79 5.46
N ILE A 41 14.55 0.50 5.35
CA ILE A 41 15.90 -0.09 5.38
C ILE A 41 16.46 -0.15 3.95
N ASP A 42 17.73 0.25 3.79
CA ASP A 42 18.53 0.15 2.54
C ASP A 42 17.82 0.61 1.25
N ILE A 43 16.91 1.58 1.36
CA ILE A 43 16.14 2.09 0.22
C ILE A 43 16.99 2.83 -0.81
N ASP A 44 18.19 3.30 -0.47
CA ASP A 44 19.06 4.13 -1.32
C ASP A 44 20.12 3.34 -2.10
N LYS A 45 20.20 2.02 -1.93
CA LYS A 45 21.19 1.15 -2.56
C LYS A 45 20.57 0.21 -3.58
N VAL A 46 21.35 -0.29 -4.52
CA VAL A 46 20.91 -1.41 -5.36
C VAL A 46 20.64 -2.63 -4.47
N ASN A 47 19.52 -3.31 -4.71
CA ASN A 47 19.07 -4.47 -3.96
C ASN A 47 19.39 -5.75 -4.74
N ASN A 48 20.22 -6.61 -4.16
CA ASN A 48 20.73 -7.83 -4.81
C ASN A 48 19.61 -8.75 -5.31
N TYR A 49 18.54 -8.95 -4.52
CA TYR A 49 17.41 -9.78 -4.94
C TYR A 49 16.70 -9.23 -6.19
N THR A 50 16.57 -7.91 -6.29
CA THR A 50 16.00 -7.26 -7.47
C THR A 50 16.91 -7.43 -8.69
N GLU A 51 18.23 -7.34 -8.51
CA GLU A 51 19.21 -7.64 -9.56
C GLU A 51 19.14 -9.09 -10.02
N ASP A 52 19.09 -10.04 -9.09
CA ASP A 52 18.96 -11.46 -9.39
C ASP A 52 17.67 -11.74 -10.17
N CYS A 53 16.56 -11.10 -9.81
CA CYS A 53 15.31 -11.17 -10.57
C CYS A 53 15.46 -10.64 -12.00
N ILE A 54 16.24 -9.58 -12.21
CA ILE A 54 16.53 -9.05 -13.55
C ILE A 54 17.40 -10.03 -14.33
N ALA A 55 18.50 -10.49 -13.73
CA ALA A 55 19.45 -11.41 -14.36
C ALA A 55 18.81 -12.75 -14.75
N GLN A 56 17.92 -13.28 -13.90
CA GLN A 56 17.15 -14.50 -14.16
C GLN A 56 15.91 -14.26 -15.04
N LYS A 57 15.69 -13.02 -15.50
CA LYS A 57 14.62 -12.65 -16.42
C LYS A 57 13.22 -12.99 -15.89
N HIS A 58 13.00 -12.75 -14.59
CA HIS A 58 11.69 -12.87 -13.95
C HIS A 58 10.65 -11.93 -14.59
N SER A 59 9.39 -12.01 -14.19
CA SER A 59 8.35 -11.13 -14.73
C SER A 59 8.72 -9.65 -14.59
N LEU A 60 8.72 -8.90 -15.70
CA LEU A 60 9.02 -7.46 -15.70
C LEU A 60 8.14 -6.69 -14.71
N ILE A 61 6.85 -7.05 -14.59
CA ILE A 61 5.93 -6.37 -13.66
C ILE A 61 6.35 -6.59 -12.20
N LYS A 62 6.89 -7.77 -11.85
CA LYS A 62 7.44 -8.03 -10.50
C LYS A 62 8.63 -7.11 -10.22
N VAL A 63 9.58 -7.04 -11.16
CA VAL A 63 10.76 -6.15 -11.04
C VAL A 63 10.34 -4.69 -10.92
N LEU A 64 9.45 -4.22 -11.82
CA LEU A 64 8.98 -2.83 -11.80
C LEU A 64 8.29 -2.48 -10.48
N ARG A 65 7.52 -3.41 -9.90
CA ARG A 65 6.88 -3.19 -8.59
C ARG A 65 7.91 -3.04 -7.46
N LEU A 66 8.96 -3.85 -7.43
CA LEU A 66 10.03 -3.76 -6.43
C LEU A 66 10.78 -2.43 -6.56
N VAL A 67 11.18 -2.07 -7.77
CA VAL A 67 11.90 -0.82 -8.04
C VAL A 67 11.05 0.42 -7.74
N CYS A 68 9.74 0.39 -8.05
CA CYS A 68 8.82 1.46 -7.68
C CYS A 68 8.56 1.52 -6.17
N LEU A 69 8.50 0.38 -5.47
CA LEU A 69 8.34 0.34 -4.01
C LEU A 69 9.56 0.93 -3.31
N GLN A 70 10.77 0.63 -3.82
CA GLN A 70 12.00 1.27 -3.37
C GLN A 70 11.98 2.79 -3.65
N SER A 71 11.21 3.23 -4.66
CA SER A 71 11.02 4.63 -5.05
C SER A 71 12.33 5.34 -5.42
N VAL A 72 13.37 4.59 -5.81
CA VAL A 72 14.65 5.15 -6.25
C VAL A 72 14.84 4.89 -7.72
N PHE A 73 14.88 5.97 -8.49
CA PHE A 73 15.34 5.92 -9.87
C PHE A 73 16.87 5.85 -9.90
N LEU A 74 17.38 4.63 -9.83
CA LEU A 74 18.77 4.35 -10.14
C LEU A 74 18.90 4.19 -11.65
N GLU A 75 19.72 5.03 -12.29
CA GLU A 75 20.11 4.84 -13.70
C GLU A 75 20.66 3.42 -13.96
N TYR A 76 21.19 2.80 -12.91
CA TYR A 76 21.54 1.37 -12.88
C TYR A 76 20.35 0.47 -13.26
N TYR A 77 19.25 0.47 -12.48
CA TYR A 77 18.09 -0.39 -12.77
C TYR A 77 17.49 -0.11 -14.15
N LYS A 78 17.45 1.16 -14.56
CA LYS A 78 16.98 1.52 -15.90
C LYS A 78 17.80 0.84 -16.99
N ARG A 79 19.14 0.87 -16.89
CA ARG A 79 20.01 0.20 -17.85
C ARG A 79 19.79 -1.31 -17.86
N GLU A 80 19.79 -1.95 -16.69
CA GLU A 80 19.65 -3.41 -16.59
C GLU A 80 18.28 -3.88 -17.11
N ILE A 81 17.20 -3.14 -16.81
CA ILE A 81 15.85 -3.44 -17.31
C ILE A 81 15.80 -3.34 -18.85
N LEU A 82 16.33 -2.26 -19.44
CA LEU A 82 16.30 -2.07 -20.89
C LEU A 82 17.13 -3.12 -21.63
N GLN A 83 18.28 -3.51 -21.07
CA GLN A 83 19.14 -4.54 -21.66
C GLN A 83 18.49 -5.93 -21.58
N THR A 84 17.81 -6.25 -20.46
CA THR A 84 17.25 -7.59 -20.23
C THR A 84 15.89 -7.77 -20.89
N TYR A 85 15.02 -6.77 -20.80
CA TYR A 85 13.61 -6.86 -21.23
C TYR A 85 13.32 -6.18 -22.57
N GLY A 86 14.22 -5.32 -23.07
CA GLY A 86 14.07 -4.65 -24.37
C GLY A 86 13.95 -3.13 -24.25
N PHE A 87 14.43 -2.43 -25.29
CA PHE A 87 14.48 -0.97 -25.31
C PHE A 87 13.10 -0.31 -25.45
N GLU A 88 12.10 -1.04 -25.95
CA GLU A 88 10.70 -0.61 -25.99
C GLU A 88 10.16 -0.19 -24.62
N HIS A 89 10.71 -0.76 -23.54
CA HIS A 89 10.34 -0.42 -22.16
C HIS A 89 10.87 0.94 -21.70
N MET A 90 11.62 1.67 -22.53
CA MET A 90 11.95 3.07 -22.28
C MET A 90 10.68 3.91 -22.11
N LEU A 91 9.63 3.62 -22.89
CA LEU A 91 8.32 4.26 -22.75
C LEU A 91 7.62 3.87 -21.44
N THR A 92 7.75 2.60 -21.02
CA THR A 92 7.22 2.12 -19.74
C THR A 92 7.86 2.88 -18.57
N LEU A 93 9.19 2.99 -18.55
CA LEU A 93 9.92 3.72 -17.51
C LEU A 93 9.56 5.21 -17.51
N HIS A 94 9.45 5.82 -18.69
CA HIS A 94 9.01 7.22 -18.80
C HIS A 94 7.60 7.45 -18.24
N ASN A 95 6.66 6.51 -18.48
CA ASN A 95 5.32 6.61 -17.93
C ASN A 95 5.30 6.44 -16.40
N LEU A 96 6.15 5.57 -15.84
CA LEU A 96 6.29 5.41 -14.39
C LEU A 96 6.88 6.66 -13.73
N GLU A 97 7.82 7.32 -14.41
CA GLU A 97 8.37 8.60 -13.99
C GLU A 97 7.31 9.70 -14.00
N LYS A 98 6.53 9.81 -15.08
CA LYS A 98 5.41 10.77 -15.17
C LYS A 98 4.33 10.52 -14.12
N ALA A 99 4.10 9.27 -13.74
CA ALA A 99 3.17 8.91 -12.66
C ALA A 99 3.74 9.19 -11.25
N GLY A 100 5.03 9.54 -11.14
CA GLY A 100 5.70 9.77 -9.87
C GLY A 100 6.03 8.50 -9.08
N LEU A 101 5.86 7.32 -9.69
CA LEU A 101 6.16 6.02 -9.09
C LEU A 101 7.65 5.70 -9.10
N LEU A 102 8.38 6.28 -10.05
CA LEU A 102 9.81 6.10 -10.19
C LEU A 102 10.47 7.43 -10.53
N LYS A 103 11.03 8.12 -9.54
CA LYS A 103 11.59 9.47 -9.72
C LYS A 103 13.06 9.53 -9.28
N PRO A 104 13.90 10.32 -9.98
CA PRO A 104 15.22 10.65 -9.45
C PRO A 104 15.06 11.37 -8.12
N GLN A 105 15.92 11.04 -7.15
CA GLN A 105 15.94 11.74 -5.88
C GLN A 105 16.53 13.14 -6.10
N THR A 106 15.70 14.09 -6.49
CA THR A 106 16.11 15.47 -6.79
C THR A 106 16.36 16.26 -5.51
N GLY A 107 17.50 16.04 -4.85
CA GLY A 107 18.07 16.88 -3.76
C GLY A 107 17.18 17.19 -2.54
N GLY A 108 15.93 16.74 -2.55
CA GLY A 108 14.92 16.96 -1.54
C GLY A 108 14.94 15.85 -0.50
N ARG A 109 14.60 16.22 0.73
CA ARG A 109 14.55 15.30 1.85
C ARG A 109 13.47 14.23 1.59
N ASN A 110 13.80 12.96 1.82
CA ASN A 110 12.80 11.90 1.80
C ASN A 110 11.83 12.11 2.99
N ASN A 111 10.55 12.38 2.69
CA ASN A 111 9.52 12.62 3.70
C ASN A 111 8.89 11.32 4.22
N TYR A 112 9.10 10.18 3.56
CA TYR A 112 8.51 8.91 3.93
C TYR A 112 8.83 8.48 5.38
N PRO A 113 10.07 8.61 5.90
CA PRO A 113 10.35 8.29 7.30
C PRO A 113 9.50 9.09 8.30
N THR A 114 9.29 10.38 8.03
CA THR A 114 8.42 11.25 8.85
C THR A 114 6.97 10.78 8.79
N ILE A 115 6.44 10.54 7.58
CA ILE A 115 5.05 10.07 7.38
C ILE A 115 4.85 8.71 8.08
N ARG A 116 5.77 7.76 7.86
CA ARG A 116 5.75 6.41 8.44
C ARG A 116 5.70 6.46 9.95
N LYS A 117 6.55 7.29 10.58
CA LYS A 117 6.59 7.43 12.03
C LYS A 117 5.35 8.11 12.59
N THR A 118 4.93 9.24 12.01
CA THR A 118 3.79 10.02 12.52
C THR A 118 2.47 9.28 12.39
N LEU A 119 2.29 8.50 11.31
CA LEU A 119 1.05 7.76 11.06
C LEU A 119 1.11 6.28 11.47
N ALA A 120 2.20 5.86 12.12
CA ALA A 120 2.44 4.46 12.52
C ALA A 120 2.15 3.48 11.36
N LEU A 121 2.79 3.71 10.21
CA LEU A 121 2.58 2.90 9.01
C LEU A 121 3.34 1.57 9.03
N TRP A 122 4.32 1.41 9.92
CA TRP A 122 5.04 0.17 10.11
C TRP A 122 5.02 -0.22 11.58
N MET A 123 4.65 -1.46 11.86
CA MET A 123 4.57 -2.06 13.19
C MET A 123 5.29 -3.40 13.16
N ASP A 124 6.21 -3.62 14.09
CA ASP A 124 6.84 -4.92 14.28
C ASP A 124 5.90 -5.86 15.07
N ASP A 125 6.10 -7.18 14.92
CA ASP A 125 5.42 -8.23 15.69
C ASP A 125 3.87 -8.15 15.69
N VAL A 126 3.27 -7.90 14.52
CA VAL A 126 1.81 -7.82 14.39
C VAL A 126 1.14 -9.18 14.63
N LYS A 127 0.11 -9.19 15.47
CA LYS A 127 -0.70 -10.40 15.74
C LYS A 127 -1.74 -10.61 14.63
N GLU A 128 -1.56 -11.64 13.81
CA GLU A 128 -2.43 -11.90 12.65
C GLU A 128 -3.75 -12.59 13.02
N GLN A 129 -3.76 -13.44 14.06
CA GLN A 129 -4.96 -14.22 14.43
C GLN A 129 -6.04 -13.39 15.13
N ASN A 130 -5.62 -12.43 15.96
CA ASN A 130 -6.49 -11.51 16.69
C ASN A 130 -5.96 -10.09 16.51
N PRO A 131 -6.14 -9.50 15.31
CA PRO A 131 -5.55 -8.22 14.97
C PRO A 131 -6.22 -7.09 15.75
N LYS A 132 -5.41 -6.11 16.15
CA LYS A 132 -5.86 -4.90 16.85
C LYS A 132 -5.71 -3.63 16.01
N ASP A 133 -5.05 -3.75 14.87
CA ASP A 133 -4.70 -2.65 14.00
C ASP A 133 -4.71 -3.13 12.54
N ILE A 134 -4.97 -2.20 11.60
CA ILE A 134 -5.02 -2.46 10.16
C ILE A 134 -3.70 -2.95 9.55
N SER A 135 -2.57 -2.79 10.25
CA SER A 135 -1.26 -3.30 9.83
C SER A 135 -1.20 -4.82 9.60
N TYR A 136 -2.14 -5.59 10.15
CA TYR A 136 -2.20 -7.04 9.94
C TYR A 136 -2.44 -7.46 8.48
N MET A 137 -3.01 -6.57 7.66
CA MET A 137 -3.27 -6.85 6.23
C MET A 137 -2.00 -7.16 5.45
N TYR A 138 -0.89 -6.52 5.81
CA TYR A 138 0.43 -6.69 5.20
C TYR A 138 1.47 -7.07 6.25
N SER A 139 1.05 -7.81 7.28
CA SER A 139 1.91 -8.36 8.34
C SER A 139 2.92 -7.35 8.93
N GLY A 140 2.50 -6.09 9.09
CA GLY A 140 3.37 -5.01 9.58
C GLY A 140 3.04 -3.64 8.99
N TYR A 141 2.73 -3.59 7.69
CA TYR A 141 2.42 -2.32 7.03
C TYR A 141 0.94 -1.93 7.14
N ALA A 142 0.67 -0.78 7.74
CA ALA A 142 -0.65 -0.15 7.72
C ALA A 142 -0.79 0.75 6.49
N LEU A 143 -1.75 0.41 5.63
CA LEU A 143 -2.08 1.15 4.41
C LEU A 143 -2.36 2.62 4.71
N LEU A 144 -1.55 3.52 4.12
CA LEU A 144 -1.66 4.97 4.32
C LEU A 144 -3.07 5.50 4.05
N SER A 145 -3.69 5.08 2.94
CA SER A 145 -5.06 5.48 2.55
C SER A 145 -6.09 5.16 3.63
N VAL A 146 -6.05 3.94 4.16
CA VAL A 146 -6.96 3.48 5.23
C VAL A 146 -6.63 4.15 6.56
N ARG A 147 -5.35 4.41 6.85
CA ARG A 147 -4.94 5.15 8.04
C ARG A 147 -5.47 6.58 8.02
N LEU A 148 -5.45 7.26 6.88
CA LEU A 148 -6.06 8.59 6.73
C LEU A 148 -7.57 8.56 6.93
N ALA A 149 -8.25 7.53 6.42
CA ALA A 149 -9.69 7.31 6.63
C ALA A 149 -10.03 6.98 8.10
N GLN A 150 -9.17 6.26 8.81
CA GLN A 150 -9.31 6.03 10.25
C GLN A 150 -9.21 7.35 11.02
N LEU A 151 -8.17 8.15 10.70
CA LEU A 151 -7.86 9.39 11.40
C LEU A 151 -8.89 10.49 11.14
N VAL A 152 -9.56 10.53 9.98
CA VAL A 152 -10.66 11.49 9.75
C VAL A 152 -11.85 11.21 10.66
N SER A 153 -12.09 9.94 10.99
CA SER A 153 -13.18 9.57 11.89
C SER A 153 -12.85 9.94 13.34
N ARG A 154 -11.65 9.60 13.82
CA ARG A 154 -11.13 9.93 15.16
C ARG A 154 -9.59 9.97 15.13
N PRO A 155 -8.92 11.01 15.66
CA PRO A 155 -9.46 12.22 16.32
C PRO A 155 -9.87 13.34 15.35
N GLY A 156 -9.66 13.17 14.04
CA GLY A 156 -9.84 14.18 13.00
C GLY A 156 -8.51 14.64 12.41
N TRP A 157 -8.52 15.13 11.18
CA TRP A 157 -7.30 15.50 10.43
C TRP A 157 -6.49 16.66 11.01
N ARG A 158 -7.08 17.48 11.89
CA ARG A 158 -6.36 18.55 12.58
C ARG A 158 -5.16 18.04 13.39
N SER A 159 -5.17 16.79 13.84
CA SER A 159 -4.06 16.21 14.60
C SER A 159 -2.85 15.81 13.73
N ILE A 160 -3.01 15.82 12.39
CA ILE A 160 -1.98 15.37 11.43
C ILE A 160 -1.75 16.40 10.31
N ASP A 161 -2.09 17.67 10.54
CA ASP A 161 -2.05 18.73 9.52
C ASP A 161 -0.65 18.89 8.88
N GLU A 162 0.42 18.77 9.68
CA GLU A 162 1.80 18.80 9.19
C GLU A 162 2.09 17.67 8.19
N VAL A 163 1.52 16.48 8.40
CA VAL A 163 1.66 15.34 7.49
C VAL A 163 0.82 15.53 6.23
N LEU A 164 -0.36 16.15 6.35
CA LEU A 164 -1.20 16.44 5.18
C LEU A 164 -0.52 17.46 4.26
N CYS A 165 0.18 18.45 4.82
CA CYS A 165 0.93 19.46 4.06
C CYS A 165 2.07 18.89 3.19
N ILE A 166 2.60 17.71 3.53
CA ILE A 166 3.66 17.04 2.76
C ILE A 166 3.13 15.98 1.78
N LEU A 167 1.83 15.65 1.85
CA LEU A 167 1.19 14.75 0.90
C LEU A 167 0.72 15.52 -0.34
N PRO A 168 0.60 14.85 -1.51
CA PRO A 168 0.14 15.52 -2.73
C PRO A 168 -1.32 15.99 -2.63
N GLY A 169 -1.55 17.25 -3.02
CA GLY A 169 -2.88 17.83 -3.14
C GLY A 169 -3.39 18.52 -1.87
N PRO A 170 -4.46 19.32 -1.97
CA PRO A 170 -5.05 20.00 -0.82
C PRO A 170 -5.95 19.07 0.00
N HIS A 171 -6.05 19.33 1.30
CA HIS A 171 -7.08 18.80 2.19
C HIS A 171 -8.12 19.87 2.51
N PHE A 172 -9.41 19.55 2.41
CA PHE A 172 -10.50 20.48 2.64
C PHE A 172 -11.76 19.76 3.16
N GLU A 173 -12.67 20.51 3.78
CA GLU A 173 -13.96 20.04 4.29
C GLU A 173 -15.05 21.03 3.86
N GLU A 174 -16.06 20.54 3.15
CA GLU A 174 -17.16 21.37 2.63
C GLU A 174 -18.50 20.88 3.17
N PRO A 175 -19.17 21.65 4.06
CA PRO A 175 -20.47 21.27 4.59
C PRO A 175 -21.58 21.50 3.57
N GLN A 176 -22.35 20.45 3.27
CA GLN A 176 -23.55 20.58 2.43
C GLN A 176 -24.79 20.86 3.29
N PRO A 177 -25.54 21.95 3.04
CA PRO A 177 -26.72 22.28 3.82
C PRO A 177 -27.85 21.29 3.55
N LEU A 178 -28.48 20.79 4.61
CA LEU A 178 -29.69 19.99 4.50
C LEU A 178 -30.93 20.90 4.41
N PRO A 179 -31.94 20.57 3.58
CA PRO A 179 -33.22 21.25 3.58
C PRO A 179 -33.80 21.33 4.99
N THR A 180 -34.42 22.45 5.36
CA THR A 180 -34.92 22.73 6.72
C THR A 180 -35.83 21.63 7.28
N GLY A 181 -36.63 20.97 6.45
CA GLY A 181 -37.49 19.85 6.85
C GLY A 181 -36.78 18.52 7.13
N LEU A 182 -35.49 18.40 6.80
CA LEU A 182 -34.69 17.18 6.93
C LEU A 182 -33.56 17.31 7.98
N GLN A 183 -33.48 18.44 8.66
CA GLN A 183 -32.48 18.68 9.70
C GLN A 183 -32.82 17.85 10.95
N LYS A 184 -32.20 16.68 11.08
CA LYS A 184 -32.29 15.85 12.30
C LYS A 184 -31.18 16.24 13.28
N LYS A 185 -31.56 16.41 14.55
CA LYS A 185 -30.61 16.59 15.65
C LYS A 185 -29.91 15.25 15.91
N ARG A 186 -28.58 15.22 15.76
CA ARG A 186 -27.77 13.99 15.96
C ARG A 186 -27.92 13.48 17.38
N GLN A 187 -28.12 12.16 17.53
CA GLN A 187 -28.07 11.52 18.83
C GLN A 187 -26.61 11.15 19.18
N PRO A 188 -26.16 11.38 20.42
CA PRO A 188 -24.84 10.93 20.85
C PRO A 188 -24.79 9.40 20.84
N GLY A 189 -23.78 8.84 20.15
CA GLY A 189 -23.59 7.39 20.03
C GLY A 189 -24.08 6.76 18.72
N GLU A 190 -24.64 7.55 17.80
CA GLU A 190 -25.03 7.06 16.48
C GLU A 190 -23.79 6.78 15.61
N ASN A 191 -23.69 5.55 15.08
CA ASN A 191 -22.62 5.18 14.17
C ASN A 191 -22.78 5.95 12.85
N ARG A 192 -21.74 6.71 12.50
CA ARG A 192 -21.72 7.46 11.23
C ARG A 192 -21.46 6.50 10.08
N VAL A 193 -22.24 6.64 9.02
CA VAL A 193 -21.95 6.02 7.74
C VAL A 193 -21.11 6.99 6.92
N THR A 194 -19.89 6.58 6.58
CA THR A 194 -18.96 7.37 5.75
C THR A 194 -18.84 6.71 4.39
N LEU A 195 -19.18 7.43 3.33
CA LEU A 195 -18.85 7.03 1.97
C LEU A 195 -17.41 7.46 1.65
N ILE A 196 -16.52 6.51 1.37
CA ILE A 196 -15.14 6.79 0.97
C ILE A 196 -15.00 6.45 -0.50
N PHE A 197 -14.58 7.44 -1.29
CA PHE A 197 -14.42 7.32 -2.73
C PHE A 197 -12.92 7.37 -3.08
N PHE A 198 -12.39 6.28 -3.62
CA PHE A 198 -11.01 6.22 -4.11
C PHE A 198 -10.95 6.63 -5.59
N LEU A 199 -10.23 7.71 -5.88
CA LEU A 199 -9.98 8.17 -7.25
C LEU A 199 -8.66 7.57 -7.75
N GLY A 200 -8.73 6.64 -8.70
CA GLY A 200 -7.55 5.98 -9.28
C GLY A 200 -7.41 4.49 -8.93
N GLY A 201 -8.32 3.94 -8.13
CA GLY A 201 -8.37 2.51 -7.82
C GLY A 201 -8.24 2.21 -6.32
N ILE A 202 -8.62 1.00 -5.95
CA ILE A 202 -8.55 0.47 -4.57
C ILE A 202 -8.22 -1.02 -4.63
N THR A 203 -7.45 -1.50 -3.66
CA THR A 203 -7.05 -2.91 -3.52
C THR A 203 -8.02 -3.68 -2.61
N PHE A 204 -8.04 -5.01 -2.74
CA PHE A 204 -8.82 -5.85 -1.81
C PHE A 204 -8.33 -5.76 -0.36
N ALA A 205 -7.03 -5.53 -0.14
CA ALA A 205 -6.47 -5.32 1.19
C ALA A 205 -6.99 -4.02 1.83
N GLU A 206 -7.08 -2.93 1.06
CA GLU A 206 -7.71 -1.69 1.53
C GLU A 206 -9.20 -1.90 1.86
N ILE A 207 -9.94 -2.61 1.01
CA ILE A 207 -11.35 -2.94 1.29
C ILE A 207 -11.47 -3.77 2.58
N ALA A 208 -10.62 -4.78 2.77
CA ALA A 208 -10.62 -5.61 3.96
C ALA A 208 -10.26 -4.80 5.23
N ALA A 209 -9.28 -3.90 5.14
CA ALA A 209 -8.92 -3.00 6.24
C ALA A 209 -10.04 -2.02 6.58
N MET A 210 -10.74 -1.48 5.57
CA MET A 210 -11.92 -0.62 5.79
C MET A 210 -13.06 -1.40 6.48
N ARG A 211 -13.28 -2.67 6.10
CA ARG A 211 -14.23 -3.56 6.77
C ARG A 211 -13.82 -3.87 8.21
N PHE A 212 -12.51 -3.98 8.48
CA PHE A 212 -11.99 -4.17 9.83
C PHE A 212 -12.24 -2.95 10.73
N LEU A 213 -12.26 -1.74 10.17
CA LEU A 213 -12.57 -0.51 10.90
C LEU A 213 -14.09 -0.26 11.10
N SER A 214 -14.94 -0.95 10.35
CA SER A 214 -16.41 -0.75 10.33
C SER A 214 -17.09 -1.54 11.43
#